data_AF-A0A952US95-F1
#
_entry.id   AF-A0A952US95-F1
#
_cell.length_a   1.000
_cell.length_b   1.000
_cell.length_c   1.000
_cell.angle_alpha   90.00
_cell.angle_beta   90.00
_cell.angle_gamma   90.00
#
_symmetry.space_group_name_H-M   'P 1'
#
loop_
_entity.id
_entity.type
_entity.pdbx_description
1 polymer ?
#
loop_
_entity_poly.entity_id
_entity_poly.type
_entity_poly.pdbx_seq_one_letter_code
_entity_poly.pdbx_strand_id
1 'polypeptide(L)'
;MARWSGVLVVAVMGTVAVVGCRKKNEPEPQMSGQPQPSPYTQPTATAQPTATAQPTADPNLLQSIIAGALSGAQATLGVATGGEVGPIQSGIQMQAGNVAKGARPEGELMSAKLAENGHAQAQVTLQPGRCYTVIGFGGLGVFEYAINLTTSPPLPPQVIAQSQPGAANQPVVGPGESCIRNPTPVPMPVTVDMHLVKGQGMVGAQVYAK
;
A
#
# COMPACT_ATOMS: atom_id res chain seq x y z
N MET A 1 36.17 6.75 -13.64
CA MET A 1 36.54 5.96 -14.83
C MET A 1 35.26 5.56 -15.53
N ALA A 2 35.01 6.16 -16.70
CA ALA A 2 33.84 5.91 -17.53
C ALA A 2 34.00 4.59 -18.30
N ARG A 3 32.95 3.77 -18.34
CA ARG A 3 32.80 2.74 -19.39
C ARG A 3 31.37 2.77 -19.92
N TRP A 4 31.35 2.91 -21.23
CA TRP A 4 30.27 3.09 -22.17
C TRP A 4 29.96 1.73 -22.78
N SER A 5 28.69 1.35 -22.85
CA SER A 5 28.08 0.31 -23.72
C SER A 5 26.58 0.50 -23.57
N GLY A 6 25.73 0.66 -24.59
CA GLY A 6 25.81 0.19 -25.96
C GLY A 6 24.38 -0.26 -26.30
N VAL A 7 23.73 0.52 -27.16
CA VAL A 7 22.35 0.46 -27.66
C VAL A 7 21.86 -0.95 -28.03
N LEU A 8 20.61 -1.28 -27.71
CA LEU A 8 19.74 -2.04 -28.62
C LEU A 8 18.28 -1.59 -28.46
N VAL A 9 17.80 -0.82 -29.44
CA VAL A 9 16.38 -0.48 -29.62
C VAL A 9 15.77 -1.56 -30.51
N VAL A 10 14.80 -2.31 -30.00
CA VAL A 10 13.96 -3.19 -30.83
C VAL A 10 12.57 -2.57 -30.89
N ALA A 11 12.27 -1.96 -32.02
CA ALA A 11 10.93 -1.53 -32.38
C ALA A 11 10.14 -2.75 -32.88
N VAL A 12 9.01 -3.06 -32.25
CA VAL A 12 8.03 -4.00 -32.79
C VAL A 12 6.77 -3.20 -33.13
N MET A 13 6.60 -2.96 -34.43
CA MET A 13 5.33 -2.59 -35.04
C MET A 13 4.37 -3.77 -35.00
N GLY A 14 3.15 -3.54 -34.54
CA GLY A 14 2.05 -4.51 -34.63
C GLY A 14 0.71 -3.80 -34.70
N THR A 15 0.24 -3.51 -35.90
CA THR A 15 -1.15 -3.11 -36.19
C THR A 15 -1.93 -4.31 -36.68
N VAL A 16 -3.04 -4.65 -36.02
CA VAL A 16 -4.14 -5.42 -36.64
C VAL A 16 -5.47 -4.80 -36.20
N ALA A 17 -6.23 -4.34 -37.19
CA ALA A 17 -7.59 -3.87 -37.07
C ALA A 17 -8.57 -5.04 -37.12
N VAL A 18 -9.64 -4.98 -36.31
CA VAL A 18 -10.87 -5.74 -36.59
C VAL A 18 -12.07 -4.81 -36.43
N VAL A 19 -12.69 -4.52 -37.57
CA VAL A 19 -14.00 -3.89 -37.72
C VAL A 19 -15.07 -4.97 -37.57
N GLY A 20 -16.05 -4.75 -36.69
CA GLY A 20 -17.22 -5.63 -36.54
C GLY A 20 -18.46 -4.84 -36.14
N CYS A 21 -19.32 -4.55 -37.11
CA CYS A 21 -20.64 -3.92 -36.96
C CYS A 21 -21.75 -4.97 -36.76
N ARG A 22 -22.90 -4.46 -36.29
CA ARG A 22 -24.27 -5.03 -36.21
C ARG A 22 -24.61 -5.62 -34.83
N LYS A 23 -25.78 -5.34 -34.23
CA LYS A 23 -27.09 -5.09 -34.82
C LYS A 23 -28.01 -4.36 -33.81
N LYS A 24 -28.80 -3.45 -34.37
CA LYS A 24 -29.86 -2.59 -33.85
C LYS A 24 -31.07 -3.40 -33.33
N ASN A 25 -31.59 -3.08 -32.15
CA ASN A 25 -32.94 -3.45 -31.69
C ASN A 25 -33.54 -2.31 -30.85
N GLU A 26 -34.58 -1.69 -31.39
CA GLU A 26 -35.59 -0.81 -30.78
C GLU A 26 -36.83 -1.01 -31.69
N PRO A 27 -38.11 -0.89 -31.26
CA PRO A 27 -38.63 -0.17 -30.09
C PRO A 27 -39.73 -0.91 -29.29
N GLU A 28 -40.05 -0.44 -28.08
CA GLU A 28 -41.40 -0.64 -27.49
C GLU A 28 -41.88 0.64 -26.76
N PRO A 29 -43.17 1.01 -26.85
CA PRO A 29 -43.69 2.30 -26.37
C PRO A 29 -44.41 2.24 -25.02
N GLN A 30 -44.27 3.35 -24.29
CA GLN A 30 -45.21 4.00 -23.35
C GLN A 30 -45.95 3.15 -22.30
N MET A 31 -45.71 3.46 -21.02
CA MET A 31 -46.81 3.68 -20.09
C MET A 31 -46.46 4.69 -18.98
N SER A 32 -47.28 5.74 -18.92
CA SER A 32 -47.36 6.80 -17.93
C SER A 32 -48.03 6.34 -16.63
N GLY A 33 -47.49 6.72 -15.47
CA GLY A 33 -48.18 6.57 -14.19
C GLY A 33 -47.37 7.07 -12.98
N GLN A 34 -47.54 8.35 -12.61
CA GLN A 34 -47.54 8.80 -11.20
C GLN A 34 -48.96 8.58 -10.63
N PRO A 35 -49.27 8.66 -9.30
CA PRO A 35 -48.46 8.97 -8.11
C PRO A 35 -48.66 8.00 -6.91
N GLN A 36 -47.77 7.97 -5.91
CA GLN A 36 -48.15 8.01 -4.47
C GLN A 36 -46.93 7.93 -3.52
N PRO A 37 -46.85 8.80 -2.49
CA PRO A 37 -45.97 8.63 -1.34
C PRO A 37 -46.70 7.87 -0.21
N SER A 38 -46.05 6.84 0.33
CA SER A 38 -46.47 6.16 1.56
C SER A 38 -45.37 6.27 2.61
N PRO A 39 -45.70 6.66 3.86
CA PRO A 39 -44.79 6.60 5.00
C PRO A 39 -44.74 5.18 5.57
N TYR A 40 -43.99 4.99 6.67
CA TYR A 40 -43.97 3.87 7.64
C TYR A 40 -42.62 3.15 7.83
N THR A 41 -42.03 3.43 9.01
CA THR A 41 -41.41 2.52 10.00
C THR A 41 -40.07 1.80 9.71
N GLN A 42 -39.00 2.42 10.23
CA GLN A 42 -38.01 1.90 11.19
C GLN A 42 -37.88 0.37 11.38
N PRO A 43 -36.65 -0.16 11.27
CA PRO A 43 -36.10 -1.00 12.32
C PRO A 43 -34.78 -0.43 12.88
N THR A 44 -34.77 -0.23 14.20
CA THR A 44 -33.55 -0.09 15.00
C THR A 44 -32.84 -1.46 15.01
N ALA A 45 -31.56 -1.50 14.66
CA ALA A 45 -30.68 -2.60 15.05
C ALA A 45 -29.34 -2.01 15.49
N THR A 46 -29.24 -1.84 16.81
CA THR A 46 -28.00 -1.63 17.56
C THR A 46 -27.17 -2.90 17.47
N ALA A 47 -25.99 -2.82 16.84
CA ALA A 47 -24.90 -3.77 17.08
C ALA A 47 -23.58 -3.00 16.98
N GLN A 48 -23.21 -2.40 18.10
CA GLN A 48 -21.87 -1.85 18.34
C GLN A 48 -20.99 -3.01 18.80
N PRO A 49 -19.94 -3.42 18.06
CA PRO A 49 -18.96 -4.35 18.58
C PRO A 49 -18.04 -3.60 19.55
N THR A 50 -18.36 -3.68 20.84
CA THR A 50 -17.43 -3.34 21.91
C THR A 50 -16.38 -4.44 21.97
N ALA A 51 -15.29 -4.29 21.22
CA ALA A 51 -14.11 -5.14 21.36
C ALA A 51 -13.25 -4.64 22.53
N THR A 52 -13.61 -5.05 23.74
CA THR A 52 -12.69 -5.03 24.88
C THR A 52 -11.75 -6.21 24.72
N ALA A 53 -10.59 -5.99 24.08
CA ALA A 53 -9.52 -6.98 24.06
C ALA A 53 -8.91 -7.09 25.47
N GLN A 54 -9.34 -8.10 26.24
CA GLN A 54 -8.58 -8.60 27.38
C GLN A 54 -7.49 -9.54 26.86
N PRO A 55 -6.22 -9.39 27.27
CA PRO A 55 -5.17 -10.34 26.94
C PRO A 55 -5.32 -11.57 27.84
N THR A 56 -6.09 -12.57 27.40
CA THR A 56 -6.01 -13.91 27.96
C THR A 56 -4.82 -14.62 27.31
N ALA A 57 -3.80 -14.91 28.13
CA ALA A 57 -2.60 -15.64 27.75
C ALA A 57 -2.90 -17.15 27.58
N ASP A 58 -3.77 -17.50 26.62
CA ASP A 58 -4.08 -18.88 26.28
C ASP A 58 -3.26 -19.34 25.06
N PRO A 59 -2.27 -20.24 25.22
CA PRO A 59 -1.42 -20.70 24.12
C PRO A 59 -2.16 -21.54 23.05
N ASN A 60 -3.38 -22.04 23.33
CA ASN A 60 -4.20 -22.73 22.31
C ASN A 60 -4.94 -21.75 21.37
N LEU A 61 -5.15 -20.51 21.80
CA LEU A 61 -5.75 -19.47 20.95
C LEU A 61 -4.79 -19.00 19.86
N LEU A 62 -3.47 -19.01 20.11
CA LEU A 62 -2.48 -18.72 19.07
C LEU A 62 -2.52 -19.74 17.92
N GLN A 63 -2.74 -21.01 18.22
CA GLN A 63 -2.73 -22.08 17.21
C GLN A 63 -3.96 -22.01 16.29
N SER A 64 -5.10 -21.58 16.81
CA SER A 64 -6.34 -21.40 16.04
C SER A 64 -6.31 -20.13 15.16
N ILE A 65 -5.62 -19.07 15.59
CA ILE A 65 -5.38 -17.88 14.76
C ILE A 65 -4.46 -18.19 13.57
N ILE A 66 -3.43 -19.02 13.78
CA ILE A 66 -2.52 -19.47 12.71
C ILE A 66 -3.26 -20.35 11.68
N ALA A 67 -4.19 -21.20 12.13
CA ALA A 67 -4.99 -22.04 11.23
C ALA A 67 -6.03 -21.23 10.42
N GLY A 68 -6.59 -20.15 10.99
CA GLY A 68 -7.54 -19.27 10.30
C GLY A 68 -6.92 -18.38 9.22
N ALA A 69 -5.61 -18.10 9.30
CA ALA A 69 -4.88 -17.25 8.35
C ALA A 69 -4.71 -17.86 6.95
N LEU A 70 -4.95 -19.16 6.77
CA LEU A 70 -4.69 -19.88 5.51
C LEU A 70 -5.92 -20.04 4.61
N SER A 71 -7.12 -19.59 5.00
CA SER A 71 -8.38 -19.99 4.31
C SER A 71 -9.24 -18.88 3.69
N GLY A 72 -8.82 -17.61 3.63
CA GLY A 72 -9.71 -16.53 3.17
C GLY A 72 -9.06 -15.44 2.33
N ALA A 73 -9.01 -15.64 1.00
CA ALA A 73 -8.59 -14.63 0.03
C ALA A 73 -9.80 -13.90 -0.59
N GLN A 74 -10.08 -12.66 -0.16
CA GLN A 74 -10.82 -11.67 -0.95
C GLN A 74 -10.28 -10.26 -0.66
N ALA A 75 -9.86 -9.56 -1.72
CA ALA A 75 -9.16 -8.28 -1.67
C ALA A 75 -10.12 -7.12 -1.33
N THR A 76 -9.93 -6.54 -0.15
CA THR A 76 -10.49 -5.23 0.23
C THR A 76 -9.36 -4.43 0.88
N LEU A 77 -9.12 -3.20 0.43
CA LEU A 77 -8.26 -2.26 1.15
C LEU A 77 -8.98 -1.87 2.45
N GLY A 78 -8.75 -2.66 3.49
CA GLY A 78 -9.25 -2.50 4.84
C GLY A 78 -8.35 -3.33 5.75
N VAL A 79 -8.08 -2.82 6.96
CA VAL A 79 -7.20 -3.38 7.99
C VAL A 79 -7.01 -4.88 7.78
N ALA A 80 -5.86 -5.24 7.22
CA ALA A 80 -5.62 -6.61 6.79
C ALA A 80 -5.80 -7.53 7.98
N THR A 81 -6.74 -8.46 7.87
CA THR A 81 -7.06 -9.41 8.93
C THR A 81 -5.92 -10.43 9.07
N GLY A 82 -4.85 -10.02 9.75
CA GLY A 82 -3.88 -10.81 10.52
C GLY A 82 -2.96 -11.80 9.79
N GLY A 83 -3.44 -12.51 8.77
CA GLY A 83 -2.73 -13.66 8.19
C GLY A 83 -1.59 -13.28 7.24
N GLU A 84 -1.87 -12.39 6.28
CA GLU A 84 -0.89 -12.02 5.25
C GLU A 84 0.02 -10.86 5.65
N VAL A 85 -0.36 -10.06 6.66
CA VAL A 85 0.46 -8.93 7.15
C VAL A 85 1.53 -9.34 8.15
N GLY A 86 1.35 -10.45 8.87
CA GLY A 86 2.35 -10.97 9.79
C GLY A 86 3.75 -11.13 9.15
N PRO A 87 3.87 -11.80 7.99
CA PRO A 87 5.14 -11.93 7.28
C PRO A 87 5.73 -10.59 6.83
N ILE A 88 4.89 -9.65 6.37
CA ILE A 88 5.32 -8.31 5.95
C ILE A 88 5.91 -7.55 7.13
N GLN A 89 5.18 -7.50 8.25
CA GLN A 89 5.61 -6.82 9.46
C GLN A 89 6.90 -7.42 10.01
N SER A 90 7.00 -8.74 10.06
CA SER A 90 8.20 -9.45 10.52
C SER A 90 9.40 -9.14 9.62
N GLY A 91 9.22 -9.16 8.30
CA GLY A 91 10.26 -8.81 7.33
C GLY A 91 10.77 -7.38 7.50
N ILE A 92 9.85 -6.42 7.68
CA ILE A 92 10.18 -5.02 7.95
C ILE A 92 10.96 -4.88 9.26
N GLN A 93 10.52 -5.54 10.34
CA GLN A 93 11.17 -5.46 11.65
C GLN A 93 12.59 -6.04 11.63
N MET A 94 12.79 -7.15 10.91
CA MET A 94 14.12 -7.73 10.68
C MET A 94 15.04 -6.77 9.93
N GLN A 95 14.53 -6.11 8.89
CA GLN A 95 15.29 -5.13 8.12
C GLN A 95 15.60 -3.88 8.95
N ALA A 96 14.66 -3.42 9.79
CA ALA A 96 14.83 -2.29 10.69
C ALA A 96 16.00 -2.46 11.66
N GLY A 97 16.23 -3.67 12.17
CA GLY A 97 17.40 -3.98 12.99
C GLY A 97 18.74 -3.72 12.29
N ASN A 98 18.77 -3.76 10.96
CA ASN A 98 19.97 -3.52 10.16
C ASN A 98 20.10 -2.07 9.71
N VAL A 99 19.02 -1.47 9.20
CA VAL A 99 19.05 -0.18 8.51
C VAL A 99 18.53 1.00 9.34
N ALA A 100 17.87 0.76 10.47
CA ALA A 100 17.26 1.80 11.30
C ALA A 100 17.63 1.61 12.79
N LYS A 101 18.91 1.37 13.07
CA LYS A 101 19.41 1.08 14.42
C LYS A 101 19.09 2.20 15.42
N GLY A 102 18.33 1.85 16.46
CA GLY A 102 17.91 2.78 17.51
C GLY A 102 16.70 3.65 17.15
N ALA A 103 16.16 3.52 15.93
CA ALA A 103 14.90 4.15 15.55
C ALA A 103 13.71 3.35 16.09
N ARG A 104 12.56 4.02 16.27
CA ARG A 104 11.29 3.39 16.65
C ARG A 104 10.28 3.51 15.51
N PRO A 105 9.37 2.53 15.33
CA PRO A 105 8.30 2.64 14.36
C PRO A 105 7.41 3.84 14.73
N GLU A 106 7.05 4.62 13.72
CA GLU A 106 6.18 5.77 13.81
C GLU A 106 5.00 5.60 12.85
N GLY A 107 3.80 5.79 13.38
CA GLY A 107 2.56 5.52 12.65
C GLY A 107 2.23 4.03 12.53
N GLU A 108 1.11 3.75 11.87
CA GLU A 108 0.66 2.39 11.58
C GLU A 108 1.45 1.79 10.41
N LEU A 109 1.51 0.46 10.35
CA LEU A 109 2.03 -0.27 9.21
C LEU A 109 1.13 -0.02 8.00
N MET A 110 1.70 0.59 6.95
CA MET A 110 1.01 0.79 5.69
C MET A 110 1.07 -0.52 4.92
N SER A 111 -0.05 -1.07 4.50
CA SER A 111 -0.09 -2.30 3.70
C SER A 111 -1.17 -2.24 2.64
N ALA A 112 -0.90 -2.83 1.47
CA ALA A 112 -1.81 -2.85 0.34
C ALA A 112 -1.54 -4.07 -0.54
N LYS A 113 -2.58 -4.60 -1.18
CA LYS A 113 -2.43 -5.57 -2.27
C LYS A 113 -2.30 -4.79 -3.57
N LEU A 114 -1.17 -4.94 -4.26
CA LEU A 114 -0.89 -4.24 -5.51
C LEU A 114 -0.74 -5.25 -6.66
N ALA A 115 -1.26 -4.87 -7.82
CA ALA A 115 -0.92 -5.50 -9.10
C ALA A 115 0.35 -4.87 -9.67
N GLU A 116 0.87 -5.41 -10.77
CA GLU A 116 2.02 -4.83 -11.47
C GLU A 116 1.75 -3.38 -11.91
N ASN A 117 2.71 -2.50 -11.72
CA ASN A 117 2.60 -1.04 -11.84
C ASN A 117 1.52 -0.41 -10.95
N GLY A 118 1.06 -1.12 -9.92
CA GLY A 118 0.11 -0.62 -8.94
C GLY A 118 0.77 0.35 -7.95
N HIS A 119 0.02 1.35 -7.50
CA HIS A 119 0.43 2.31 -6.49
C HIS A 119 -0.51 2.29 -5.30
N ALA A 120 0.04 2.43 -4.10
CA ALA A 120 -0.71 2.76 -2.89
C ALA A 120 -0.02 3.90 -2.16
N GLN A 121 -0.82 4.86 -1.69
CA GLN A 121 -0.33 6.08 -1.08
C GLN A 121 -0.79 6.17 0.37
N ALA A 122 0.11 6.61 1.23
CA ALA A 122 -0.19 6.88 2.62
C ALA A 122 0.51 8.16 3.06
N GLN A 123 -0.17 8.97 3.87
CA GLN A 123 0.35 10.25 4.33
C GLN A 123 1.02 10.10 5.68
N VAL A 124 2.20 10.70 5.82
CA VAL A 124 2.98 10.74 7.07
C VAL A 124 3.47 12.16 7.29
N THR A 125 3.58 12.59 8.55
CA THR A 125 4.10 13.91 8.88
C THR A 125 5.51 13.80 9.45
N LEU A 126 6.49 14.44 8.80
CA LEU A 126 7.87 14.48 9.27
C LEU A 126 8.06 15.63 10.25
N GLN A 127 8.35 15.29 11.50
CA GLN A 127 8.64 16.26 12.55
C GLN A 127 10.07 16.82 12.38
N PRO A 128 10.29 18.10 12.73
CA PRO A 128 11.61 18.72 12.68
C PRO A 128 12.58 18.03 13.65
N GLY A 129 13.87 18.00 13.29
CA GLY A 129 14.94 17.48 14.16
C GLY A 129 15.02 15.95 14.28
N ARG A 130 14.17 15.19 13.59
CA ARG A 130 14.17 13.72 13.61
C ARG A 130 14.70 13.12 12.31
N CYS A 131 15.20 11.90 12.41
CA CYS A 131 15.86 11.15 11.36
C CYS A 131 14.98 9.98 10.93
N TYR A 132 14.38 10.08 9.74
CA TYR A 132 13.36 9.15 9.25
C TYR A 132 13.92 8.13 8.26
N THR A 133 13.54 6.87 8.43
CA THR A 133 13.84 5.76 7.52
C THR A 133 12.54 5.05 7.18
N VAL A 134 12.25 4.86 5.90
CA VAL A 134 11.06 4.11 5.47
C VAL A 134 11.50 2.75 4.96
N ILE A 135 10.92 1.70 5.53
CA ILE A 135 11.31 0.32 5.25
C ILE A 135 10.12 -0.39 4.67
N GLY A 136 10.29 -0.92 3.45
CA GLY A 136 9.29 -1.66 2.72
C GLY A 136 9.58 -3.15 2.68
N PHE A 137 8.51 -3.94 2.59
CA PHE A 137 8.61 -5.36 2.33
C PHE A 137 7.46 -5.83 1.44
N GLY A 138 7.80 -6.56 0.39
CA GLY A 138 6.88 -7.24 -0.52
C GLY A 138 6.77 -8.71 -0.17
N GLY A 139 5.54 -9.20 -0.06
CA GLY A 139 5.22 -10.60 0.19
C GLY A 139 5.44 -11.48 -1.03
N LEU A 140 4.88 -12.70 -0.96
CA LEU A 140 4.96 -13.67 -2.06
C LEU A 140 4.38 -13.08 -3.36
N GLY A 141 5.11 -13.25 -4.47
CA GLY A 141 4.73 -12.76 -5.80
C GLY A 141 5.20 -11.33 -6.12
N VAL A 142 5.75 -10.59 -5.15
CA VAL A 142 6.36 -9.28 -5.38
C VAL A 142 7.82 -9.47 -5.77
N PHE A 143 8.21 -9.06 -6.98
CA PHE A 143 9.58 -9.20 -7.47
C PHE A 143 10.36 -7.90 -7.41
N GLU A 144 9.69 -6.78 -7.72
CA GLU A 144 10.30 -5.46 -7.67
C GLU A 144 9.31 -4.46 -7.07
N TYR A 145 9.74 -3.83 -5.99
CA TYR A 145 8.97 -2.90 -5.18
C TYR A 145 9.81 -1.67 -4.90
N ALA A 146 9.24 -0.50 -5.17
CA ALA A 146 9.86 0.81 -4.94
C ALA A 146 9.01 1.65 -3.99
N ILE A 147 9.67 2.49 -3.20
CA ILE A 147 9.03 3.47 -2.33
C ILE A 147 9.54 4.85 -2.72
N ASN A 148 8.61 5.77 -2.97
CA ASN A 148 8.89 7.17 -3.21
C ASN A 148 8.23 8.01 -2.11
N LEU A 149 8.98 8.92 -1.52
CA LEU A 149 8.42 9.95 -0.67
C LEU A 149 8.24 11.21 -1.51
N THR A 150 7.03 11.71 -1.52
CA THR A 150 6.65 12.93 -2.25
C THR A 150 6.07 13.96 -1.30
N THR A 151 6.09 15.23 -1.67
CA THR A 151 5.36 16.28 -0.96
C THR A 151 3.85 16.00 -0.98
N SER A 152 3.16 16.28 0.14
CA SER A 152 1.70 16.14 0.21
C SER A 152 0.99 17.36 -0.42
N PRO A 153 -0.21 17.19 -1.03
CA PRO A 153 -1.05 18.30 -1.45
C PRO A 153 -1.31 19.30 -0.31
N PRO A 154 -1.44 20.61 -0.59
CA PRO A 154 -1.64 21.25 -1.90
C PRO A 154 -0.34 21.60 -2.65
N LEU A 155 0.83 21.23 -2.12
CA LEU A 155 2.10 21.47 -2.81
C LEU A 155 2.19 20.60 -4.07
N PRO A 156 2.84 21.07 -5.15
CA PRO A 156 3.10 20.23 -6.31
C PRO A 156 3.91 19.00 -5.87
N PRO A 157 3.59 17.79 -6.37
CA PRO A 157 4.26 16.56 -5.97
C PRO A 157 5.72 16.61 -6.41
N GLN A 158 6.64 16.58 -5.45
CA GLN A 158 8.07 16.51 -5.67
C GLN A 158 8.63 15.34 -4.89
N VAL A 159 9.44 14.50 -5.55
CA VAL A 159 10.12 13.37 -4.90
C VAL A 159 11.22 13.92 -4.01
N ILE A 160 11.05 13.77 -2.70
CA ILE A 160 12.03 14.22 -1.70
C ILE A 160 13.04 13.11 -1.36
N ALA A 161 12.62 11.86 -1.50
CA ALA A 161 13.46 10.69 -1.29
C ALA A 161 12.84 9.49 -2.01
N GLN A 162 13.67 8.54 -2.43
CA GLN A 162 13.23 7.31 -3.11
C GLN A 162 14.13 6.15 -2.74
N SER A 163 13.59 4.94 -2.83
CA SER A 163 14.36 3.72 -2.64
C SER A 163 15.37 3.52 -3.77
N GLN A 164 16.42 2.74 -3.50
CA GLN A 164 17.39 2.39 -4.53
C GLN A 164 16.72 1.60 -5.67
N PRO A 165 17.08 1.87 -6.94
CA PRO A 165 16.56 1.10 -8.06
C PRO A 165 16.99 -0.37 -7.95
N GLY A 166 16.10 -1.30 -8.30
CA GLY A 166 16.39 -2.73 -8.22
C GLY A 166 16.50 -3.27 -6.78
N ALA A 167 15.90 -2.62 -5.78
CA ALA A 167 15.86 -3.07 -4.38
C ALA A 167 15.02 -4.36 -4.14
N ALA A 168 14.77 -5.15 -5.20
CA ALA A 168 13.96 -6.35 -5.20
C ALA A 168 12.62 -6.11 -4.48
N ASN A 169 12.25 -7.00 -3.56
CA ASN A 169 11.03 -6.91 -2.76
C ASN A 169 11.23 -6.22 -1.40
N GLN A 170 12.38 -5.58 -1.13
CA GLN A 170 12.68 -4.98 0.19
C GLN A 170 13.28 -3.56 0.07
N PRO A 171 12.54 -2.60 -0.50
CA PRO A 171 13.02 -1.24 -0.66
C PRO A 171 13.21 -0.54 0.69
N VAL A 172 14.28 0.25 0.80
CA VAL A 172 14.55 1.11 1.94
C VAL A 172 14.81 2.52 1.45
N VAL A 173 14.20 3.50 2.10
CA VAL A 173 14.45 4.92 1.89
C VAL A 173 15.13 5.51 3.10
N GLY A 174 16.28 6.15 2.87
CA GLY A 174 17.10 6.76 3.91
C GLY A 174 17.69 5.78 4.92
N PRO A 175 18.47 4.77 4.50
CA PRO A 175 19.08 3.82 5.43
C PRO A 175 20.17 4.46 6.30
N GLY A 176 20.23 4.05 7.57
CA GLY A 176 21.27 4.43 8.52
C GLY A 176 21.38 5.94 8.71
N GLU A 177 22.59 6.47 8.58
CA GLU A 177 22.88 7.91 8.72
C GLU A 177 22.42 8.73 7.50
N SER A 178 22.04 8.08 6.39
CA SER A 178 21.46 8.74 5.20
C SER A 178 19.94 8.94 5.33
N CYS A 179 19.42 8.95 6.56
CA CYS A 179 18.01 9.13 6.85
C CYS A 179 17.46 10.47 6.34
N ILE A 180 16.16 10.48 6.12
CA ILE A 180 15.39 11.61 5.65
C ILE A 180 15.23 12.57 6.81
N ARG A 181 15.70 13.80 6.64
CA ARG A 181 15.57 14.86 7.64
C ARG A 181 14.68 15.95 7.08
N ASN A 182 13.79 16.47 7.92
CA ASN A 182 13.04 17.67 7.56
C ASN A 182 13.98 18.89 7.71
N PRO A 183 14.30 19.62 6.61
CA PRO A 183 15.19 20.78 6.68
C PRO A 183 14.50 22.01 7.27
N THR A 184 13.17 21.98 7.42
CA THR A 184 12.38 23.09 7.94
C THR A 184 12.14 22.95 9.44
N PRO A 185 11.98 24.06 10.18
CA PRO A 185 11.66 24.02 11.61
C PRO A 185 10.18 23.68 11.90
N VAL A 186 9.37 23.42 10.87
CA VAL A 186 7.94 23.11 10.97
C VAL A 186 7.65 21.68 10.51
N PRO A 187 6.64 20.99 11.04
CA PRO A 187 6.26 19.65 10.57
C PRO A 187 5.90 19.67 9.07
N MET A 188 6.43 18.72 8.31
CA MET A 188 6.22 18.64 6.86
C MET A 188 5.41 17.39 6.50
N PRO A 189 4.18 17.51 5.95
CA PRO A 189 3.42 16.37 5.48
C PRO A 189 4.00 15.83 4.17
N VAL A 190 4.21 14.52 4.13
CA VAL A 190 4.77 13.79 2.98
C VAL A 190 3.85 12.61 2.65
N THR A 191 3.83 12.23 1.39
CA THR A 191 3.13 11.05 0.90
C THR A 191 4.15 9.96 0.60
N VAL A 192 3.98 8.80 1.24
CA VAL A 192 4.69 7.56 0.94
C VAL A 192 3.92 6.87 -0.18
N ASP A 193 4.50 6.88 -1.38
CA ASP A 193 4.00 6.17 -2.56
C ASP A 193 4.70 4.82 -2.67
N MET A 194 3.94 3.76 -2.44
CA MET A 194 4.35 2.37 -2.58
C MET A 194 4.04 1.93 -4.02
N HIS A 195 5.06 1.75 -4.84
CA HIS A 195 4.94 1.39 -6.25
C HIS A 195 5.46 -0.02 -6.51
N LEU A 196 4.59 -0.92 -6.94
CA LEU A 196 4.97 -2.27 -7.33
C LEU A 196 5.38 -2.29 -8.80
N VAL A 197 6.67 -2.39 -9.08
CA VAL A 197 7.25 -2.32 -10.44
C VAL A 197 7.05 -3.64 -11.19
N LYS A 198 7.23 -4.78 -10.50
CA LYS A 198 7.14 -6.11 -11.11
C LYS A 198 6.51 -7.15 -10.19
N GLY A 199 5.58 -7.93 -10.73
CA GLY A 199 4.88 -8.99 -10.01
C GLY A 199 3.53 -8.52 -9.46
N GLN A 200 3.07 -9.15 -8.39
CA GLN A 200 1.80 -8.83 -7.74
C GLN A 200 1.76 -9.44 -6.34
N GLY A 201 1.14 -8.75 -5.38
CA GLY A 201 1.03 -9.29 -4.04
C GLY A 201 0.76 -8.24 -2.97
N MET A 202 0.85 -8.67 -1.72
CA MET A 202 0.82 -7.78 -0.57
C MET A 202 2.16 -7.06 -0.47
N VAL A 203 2.14 -5.75 -0.36
CA VAL A 203 3.29 -4.94 0.04
C VAL A 203 2.96 -4.22 1.33
N GLY A 204 4.00 -3.83 2.06
CA GLY A 204 3.84 -2.87 3.13
C GLY A 204 5.06 -2.00 3.31
N ALA A 205 4.89 -0.94 4.09
CA ALA A 205 5.93 -0.03 4.49
C ALA A 205 5.66 0.48 5.91
N GLN A 206 6.72 0.62 6.69
CA GLN A 206 6.68 1.25 8.00
C GLN A 206 7.69 2.38 8.04
N VAL A 207 7.28 3.50 8.61
CA VAL A 207 8.18 4.62 8.89
C VAL A 207 8.83 4.40 10.25
N TYR A 208 10.13 4.58 10.32
CA TYR A 208 10.92 4.57 11.55
C TYR A 208 11.56 5.93 11.75
N ALA A 209 11.69 6.35 13.00
CA ALA A 209 12.28 7.63 13.34
C ALA A 209 13.17 7.55 14.57
N LYS A 210 14.27 8.30 14.53
CA LYS A 210 15.27 8.46 15.58
C LYS A 210 15.39 9.92 16.00
#